data_AF-A0A4Z0JIN7-F1
#
_entry.id   AF-A0A4Z0JIN7-F1
#
_cell.length_a   1.000
_cell.length_b   1.000
_cell.length_c   1.000
_cell.angle_alpha   90.00
_cell.angle_beta   90.00
_cell.angle_gamma   90.00
#
_symmetry.space_group_name_H-M   'P 1'
#
loop_
_entity.id
_entity.type
_entity.pdbx_description
1 polymer ?
#
loop_
_entity_poly.entity_id
_entity_poly.type
_entity_poly.pdbx_seq_one_letter_code
_entity_poly.pdbx_strand_id
1 'polypeptide(L)'
;MNKNIFREFSQQGRQILLYGADREEKMNTALENLSKLSEKYGTSFIKASVTRFSTVEDFTVDLFNKIHVQNLDLINGFTILEEELFKQNTVLVIDGMEEINNNIALREKLAELAKSMSDNSIYYENSYAKVIFIGTVNTAELLWNDVQSLKSRMATISI
;
A
#
# COMPACT_ATOMS: atom_id res chain seq x y z
N MET A 1 11.88 20.86 4.04
CA MET A 1 10.73 19.98 3.75
C MET A 1 10.61 19.77 2.24
N ASN A 2 10.54 18.52 1.76
CA ASN A 2 10.81 18.20 0.35
C ASN A 2 9.52 18.16 -0.50
N LYS A 3 9.22 19.25 -1.24
CA LYS A 3 8.04 19.37 -2.14
C LYS A 3 7.91 18.20 -3.13
N ASN A 4 9.01 17.51 -3.42
CA ASN A 4 9.05 16.39 -4.35
C ASN A 4 8.34 15.13 -3.80
N ILE A 5 8.31 14.91 -2.49
CA ILE A 5 7.68 13.71 -1.90
C ILE A 5 6.16 13.77 -2.05
N PHE A 6 5.54 14.89 -1.67
CA PHE A 6 4.08 15.02 -1.76
C PHE A 6 3.57 14.90 -3.20
N ARG A 7 4.37 15.32 -4.19
CA ARG A 7 4.01 15.14 -5.60
C ARG A 7 3.79 13.66 -5.94
N GLU A 8 4.63 12.76 -5.46
CA GLU A 8 4.46 11.31 -5.68
C GLU A 8 3.20 10.79 -4.97
N PHE A 9 2.92 11.27 -3.75
CA PHE A 9 1.68 10.92 -3.03
C PHE A 9 0.43 11.38 -3.77
N SER A 10 0.45 12.58 -4.33
CA SER A 10 -0.70 13.19 -5.00
C SER A 10 -1.00 12.65 -6.41
N GLN A 11 -0.15 11.79 -6.96
CA GLN A 11 -0.42 11.16 -8.26
C GLN A 11 -1.41 10.01 -8.09
N GLN A 12 -2.55 10.08 -8.78
CA GLN A 12 -3.52 8.99 -8.83
C GLN A 12 -2.91 7.72 -9.46
N GLY A 13 -3.26 6.54 -8.95
CA GLY A 13 -2.72 5.26 -9.42
C GLY A 13 -1.25 4.99 -9.06
N ARG A 14 -0.48 6.00 -8.66
CA ARG A 14 0.92 5.84 -8.22
C ARG A 14 0.98 5.21 -6.84
N GLN A 15 1.64 4.06 -6.76
CA GLN A 15 1.94 3.35 -5.51
C GLN A 15 3.25 3.86 -4.92
N ILE A 16 3.51 3.63 -3.64
CA ILE A 16 4.66 4.22 -2.94
C ILE A 16 5.40 3.17 -2.12
N LEU A 17 6.72 3.19 -2.16
CA LEU A 17 7.59 2.57 -1.18
C LEU A 17 8.43 3.63 -0.50
N LEU A 18 8.34 3.73 0.82
CA LEU A 18 9.30 4.44 1.64
C LEU A 18 10.33 3.44 2.17
N TYR A 19 11.61 3.73 1.95
CA TYR A 19 12.73 2.91 2.43
C TYR A 19 13.81 3.79 3.05
N GLY A 20 14.60 3.21 3.94
CA GLY A 20 15.51 3.95 4.83
C GLY A 20 15.81 3.15 6.10
N ALA A 21 16.84 3.56 6.84
CA ALA A 21 17.29 2.86 8.04
C ALA A 21 16.31 2.99 9.21
N ASP A 22 15.72 4.18 9.38
CA ASP A 22 14.82 4.47 10.50
C ASP A 22 13.35 4.18 10.12
N ARG A 23 12.74 3.24 10.85
CA ARG A 23 11.32 2.87 10.66
C ARG A 23 10.36 3.96 11.10
N GLU A 24 10.67 4.67 12.18
CA GLU A 24 9.86 5.76 12.71
C GLU A 24 9.87 6.95 11.76
N GLU A 25 11.04 7.31 11.21
CA GLU A 25 11.18 8.42 10.27
C GLU A 25 10.36 8.19 8.98
N LYS A 26 10.38 6.95 8.44
CA LYS A 26 9.55 6.55 7.29
C LYS A 26 8.07 6.67 7.62
N MET A 27 7.64 6.17 8.78
CA MET A 27 6.24 6.24 9.20
C MET A 27 5.78 7.69 9.38
N ASN A 28 6.58 8.54 10.04
CA ASN A 28 6.29 9.95 10.22
C ASN A 28 6.18 10.66 8.86
N THR A 29 7.09 10.37 7.93
CA THR A 29 7.01 10.92 6.57
C THR A 29 5.74 10.46 5.84
N ALA A 30 5.32 9.19 5.97
CA ALA A 30 4.05 8.73 5.41
C ALA A 30 2.87 9.50 6.01
N LEU A 31 2.79 9.60 7.34
CA LEU A 31 1.70 10.27 8.05
C LEU A 31 1.58 11.76 7.69
N GLU A 32 2.70 12.47 7.59
CA GLU A 32 2.71 13.88 7.15
C GLU A 32 2.13 14.06 5.74
N ASN A 33 2.47 13.17 4.80
CA ASN A 33 1.97 13.25 3.43
C ASN A 33 0.54 12.74 3.31
N LEU A 34 0.13 11.76 4.12
CA LEU A 34 -1.26 11.31 4.23
C LEU A 34 -2.16 12.40 4.79
N SER A 35 -1.71 13.16 5.78
CA SER A 35 -2.47 14.31 6.31
C SER A 35 -2.76 15.34 5.20
N LYS A 36 -1.77 15.68 4.38
CA LYS A 36 -1.95 16.58 3.23
C LYS A 36 -2.84 15.99 2.14
N LEU A 37 -2.73 14.69 1.90
CA LEU A 37 -3.57 13.99 0.93
C LEU A 37 -5.04 13.96 1.40
N SER A 38 -5.25 13.82 2.71
CA SER A 38 -6.57 13.87 3.35
C SER A 38 -7.18 15.28 3.22
N GLU A 39 -6.41 16.32 3.55
CA GLU A 39 -6.84 17.71 3.41
C GLU A 39 -7.22 18.07 1.97
N LYS A 40 -6.43 17.61 0.99
CA LYS A 40 -6.60 17.98 -0.42
C LYS A 40 -7.65 17.14 -1.16
N TYR A 41 -7.75 15.85 -0.85
CA TYR A 41 -8.52 14.89 -1.64
C TYR A 41 -9.51 14.07 -0.82
N GLY A 42 -9.68 14.38 0.47
CA GLY A 42 -10.63 13.66 1.34
C GLY A 42 -10.27 12.19 1.54
N THR A 43 -9.00 11.83 1.46
CA THR A 43 -8.55 10.45 1.70
C THR A 43 -8.61 10.11 3.19
N SER A 44 -8.90 8.84 3.48
CA SER A 44 -8.62 8.23 4.78
C SER A 44 -7.42 7.29 4.67
N PHE A 45 -6.91 6.76 5.77
CA PHE A 45 -5.91 5.71 5.71
C PHE A 45 -6.10 4.66 6.79
N ILE A 46 -5.67 3.44 6.48
CA ILE A 46 -5.54 2.35 7.43
C ILE A 46 -4.09 1.89 7.47
N LYS A 47 -3.64 1.49 8.67
CA LYS A 47 -2.33 0.88 8.85
C LYS A 47 -2.50 -0.62 9.11
N ALA A 48 -1.74 -1.41 8.37
CA ALA A 48 -1.50 -2.82 8.61
C ALA A 48 -0.01 -3.05 8.85
N SER A 49 0.32 -4.07 9.65
CA SER A 49 1.69 -4.48 9.90
C SER A 49 1.84 -5.93 9.52
N VAL A 50 2.90 -6.27 8.81
CA VAL A 50 3.27 -7.65 8.52
C VAL A 50 4.40 -8.09 9.45
N THR A 51 4.41 -9.38 9.76
CA THR A 51 5.45 -10.04 10.55
C THR A 51 5.87 -11.30 9.82
N ARG A 52 6.96 -11.94 10.26
CA ARG A 52 7.42 -13.21 9.70
C ARG A 52 6.40 -14.36 9.78
N PHE A 53 5.35 -14.19 10.60
CA PHE A 53 4.28 -15.17 10.79
C PHE A 53 2.99 -14.79 10.05
N SER A 54 2.92 -13.61 9.43
CA SER A 54 1.72 -13.17 8.72
C SER A 54 1.42 -14.09 7.54
N THR A 55 0.19 -14.58 7.48
CA THR A 55 -0.33 -15.34 6.33
C THR A 55 -1.19 -14.44 5.43
N VAL A 56 -1.50 -14.90 4.22
CA VAL A 56 -2.43 -14.20 3.32
C VAL A 56 -3.81 -14.07 3.95
N GLU A 57 -4.28 -15.13 4.62
CA GLU A 57 -5.58 -15.20 5.27
C GLU A 57 -5.67 -14.22 6.45
N ASP A 58 -4.74 -14.31 7.41
CA ASP A 58 -4.74 -13.45 8.60
C ASP A 58 -4.64 -11.97 8.22
N PHE A 59 -3.81 -11.65 7.22
CA PHE A 59 -3.67 -10.29 6.71
C PHE A 59 -4.96 -9.78 6.06
N THR A 60 -5.63 -10.63 5.27
CA THR A 60 -6.91 -10.27 4.63
C THR A 60 -8.00 -10.03 5.68
N VAL A 61 -8.10 -10.91 6.68
CA VAL A 61 -9.07 -10.78 7.77
C VAL A 61 -8.83 -9.50 8.58
N ASP A 62 -7.58 -9.19 8.92
CA ASP A 62 -7.23 -7.93 9.62
C ASP A 62 -7.67 -6.70 8.82
N LEU A 63 -7.43 -6.69 7.51
CA LEU A 63 -7.84 -5.59 6.65
C LEU A 63 -9.36 -5.48 6.51
N PHE A 64 -10.06 -6.60 6.37
CA PHE A 64 -11.53 -6.61 6.27
C PHE A 64 -12.17 -6.04 7.52
N ASN A 65 -11.64 -6.38 8.70
CA ASN A 65 -12.09 -5.82 9.97
C ASN A 65 -11.86 -4.30 10.04
N LYS A 66 -10.73 -3.80 9.54
CA LYS A 66 -10.39 -2.36 9.55
C LYS A 66 -11.25 -1.52 8.61
N ILE A 67 -11.73 -2.08 7.50
CA ILE A 67 -12.57 -1.37 6.51
C ILE A 67 -14.04 -1.81 6.55
N HIS A 68 -14.42 -2.57 7.57
CA HIS A 68 -15.78 -3.03 7.84
C HIS A 68 -16.43 -3.84 6.71
N VAL A 69 -15.67 -4.70 6.04
CA VAL A 69 -16.23 -5.67 5.07
C VAL A 69 -17.03 -6.73 5.81
N GLN A 70 -18.30 -6.88 5.47
CA GLN A 70 -19.20 -7.84 6.13
C GLN A 70 -19.09 -9.26 5.54
N ASN A 71 -18.65 -9.40 4.30
CA ASN A 71 -18.54 -10.69 3.61
C ASN A 71 -17.07 -11.11 3.49
N LEU A 72 -16.67 -12.10 4.30
CA LEU A 72 -15.32 -12.68 4.31
C LEU A 72 -15.17 -13.73 3.20
N ASP A 73 -15.26 -13.31 1.94
CA ASP A 73 -14.84 -14.15 0.81
C ASP A 73 -13.32 -14.06 0.65
N LEU A 74 -12.62 -14.92 1.38
CA LEU A 74 -11.16 -14.96 1.42
C LEU A 74 -10.54 -15.40 0.08
N ILE A 75 -11.29 -16.11 -0.77
CA ILE A 75 -10.81 -16.51 -2.11
C ILE A 75 -10.64 -15.27 -2.98
N ASN A 76 -11.61 -14.35 -2.90
CA ASN A 76 -11.60 -13.08 -3.62
C ASN A 76 -11.12 -11.90 -2.75
N GLY A 77 -10.43 -12.20 -1.64
CA GLY A 77 -10.16 -11.23 -0.57
C GLY A 77 -9.48 -9.95 -1.04
N PHE A 78 -8.46 -10.09 -1.88
CA PHE A 78 -7.70 -8.94 -2.41
C PHE A 78 -8.47 -8.11 -3.44
N THR A 79 -9.36 -8.74 -4.22
CA THR A 79 -10.24 -8.03 -5.16
C THR A 79 -11.26 -7.20 -4.40
N ILE A 80 -11.89 -7.78 -3.36
CA ILE A 80 -12.83 -7.05 -2.50
C ILE A 80 -12.13 -5.91 -1.78
N LEU A 81 -10.93 -6.16 -1.23
CA LEU A 81 -10.10 -5.15 -0.59
C LEU A 81 -9.83 -3.97 -1.53
N GLU A 82 -9.40 -4.26 -2.77
CA GLU A 82 -9.15 -3.22 -3.77
C GLU A 82 -10.37 -2.33 -3.99
N GLU A 83 -11.53 -2.95 -4.27
CA GLU A 83 -12.77 -2.21 -4.51
C GLU A 83 -13.15 -1.34 -3.31
N GLU A 84 -13.05 -1.88 -2.10
CA GLU A 84 -13.41 -1.16 -0.88
C GLU A 84 -12.45 -0.01 -0.59
N LEU A 85 -11.14 -0.19 -0.81
CA LEU A 85 -10.17 0.90 -0.69
C LEU A 85 -10.51 2.03 -1.67
N PHE A 86 -10.89 1.72 -2.91
CA PHE A 86 -11.29 2.73 -3.88
C PHE A 86 -12.59 3.44 -3.50
N LYS A 87 -13.65 2.68 -3.17
CA LYS A 87 -14.97 3.22 -2.78
C LYS A 87 -14.87 4.15 -1.58
N GLN A 88 -14.02 3.80 -0.62
CA GLN A 88 -13.82 4.57 0.61
C GLN A 88 -12.72 5.64 0.49
N ASN A 89 -12.05 5.74 -0.66
CA ASN A 89 -10.91 6.64 -0.88
C ASN A 89 -9.81 6.48 0.19
N THR A 90 -9.50 5.21 0.50
CA THR A 90 -8.65 4.81 1.61
C THR A 90 -7.26 4.42 1.13
N VAL A 91 -6.23 4.97 1.78
CA VAL A 91 -4.84 4.57 1.57
C VAL A 91 -4.48 3.43 2.52
N LEU A 92 -3.94 2.34 1.98
CA LEU A 92 -3.42 1.22 2.76
C LEU A 92 -1.92 1.42 3.01
N VAL A 93 -1.53 1.61 4.27
CA VAL A 93 -0.13 1.66 4.70
C VAL A 93 0.27 0.30 5.25
N ILE A 94 1.29 -0.32 4.65
CA ILE A 94 1.80 -1.64 5.04
C ILE A 94 3.20 -1.49 5.62
N ASP A 95 3.33 -1.79 6.91
CA ASP A 95 4.54 -1.64 7.68
C ASP A 95 5.23 -2.98 7.97
N GLY A 96 6.57 -2.97 8.02
CA GLY A 96 7.39 -4.15 8.32
C GLY A 96 7.66 -5.07 7.13
N MET A 97 7.71 -4.56 5.90
CA MET A 97 7.86 -5.40 4.69
C MET A 97 9.10 -6.31 4.70
N GLU A 98 10.16 -5.95 5.43
CA GLU A 98 11.34 -6.78 5.63
C GLU A 98 11.05 -8.14 6.30
N GLU A 99 10.00 -8.21 7.11
CA GLU A 99 9.61 -9.42 7.84
C GLU A 99 9.08 -10.52 6.91
N ILE A 100 8.64 -10.16 5.71
CA ILE A 100 8.04 -11.09 4.73
C ILE A 100 8.93 -11.32 3.51
N ASN A 101 10.23 -11.01 3.59
CA ASN A 101 11.20 -11.26 2.51
C ASN A 101 11.24 -12.74 2.07
N ASN A 102 10.96 -13.68 2.98
CA ASN A 102 10.89 -15.11 2.66
C ASN A 102 9.46 -15.64 2.44
N ASN A 103 8.45 -14.79 2.61
CA ASN A 103 7.04 -15.16 2.40
C ASN A 103 6.57 -14.63 1.04
N ILE A 104 6.88 -15.40 -0.02
CA ILE A 104 6.52 -15.05 -1.40
C ILE A 104 5.01 -14.92 -1.56
N ALA A 105 4.22 -15.81 -0.95
CA ALA A 105 2.78 -15.84 -1.13
C ALA A 105 2.10 -14.54 -0.70
N LEU A 106 2.44 -14.00 0.48
CA LEU A 106 1.88 -12.71 0.92
C LEU A 106 2.46 -11.55 0.11
N ARG A 107 3.78 -11.54 -0.13
CA ARG A 107 4.45 -10.45 -0.84
C ARG A 107 3.94 -10.30 -2.28
N GLU A 108 3.76 -11.40 -2.99
CA GLU A 108 3.19 -11.43 -4.35
C GLU A 108 1.75 -10.88 -4.36
N LYS A 109 0.90 -11.28 -3.40
CA LYS A 109 -0.46 -10.73 -3.28
C LYS A 109 -0.49 -9.23 -3.03
N LEU A 110 0.42 -8.73 -2.19
CA LEU A 110 0.57 -7.29 -1.95
C LEU A 110 1.05 -6.54 -3.19
N ALA A 111 1.98 -7.12 -3.94
CA ALA A 111 2.49 -6.55 -5.18
C ALA A 111 1.40 -6.53 -6.28
N GLU A 112 0.62 -7.60 -6.42
CA GLU A 112 -0.52 -7.68 -7.33
C GLU A 112 -1.62 -6.68 -6.95
N LEU A 113 -1.93 -6.51 -5.65
CA LEU A 113 -2.87 -5.47 -5.19
C LEU A 113 -2.41 -4.09 -5.63
N ALA A 114 -1.15 -3.74 -5.36
CA ALA A 114 -0.61 -2.43 -5.71
C ALA A 114 -0.62 -2.20 -7.23
N LYS A 115 -0.30 -3.23 -8.02
CA LYS A 115 -0.40 -3.18 -9.49
C LYS A 115 -1.85 -2.97 -9.92
N SER A 116 -2.78 -3.77 -9.41
CA SER A 116 -4.21 -3.70 -9.75
C SER A 116 -4.79 -2.33 -9.44
N MET A 117 -4.51 -1.80 -8.24
CA MET A 117 -4.89 -0.44 -7.85
C MET A 117 -4.28 0.64 -8.76
N SER A 118 -3.08 0.40 -9.33
CA SER A 118 -2.57 1.32 -10.34
C SER A 118 -3.35 1.24 -11.65
N ASP A 119 -3.62 0.02 -12.13
CA ASP A 119 -4.30 -0.23 -13.40
C ASP A 119 -5.76 0.27 -13.38
N ASN A 120 -6.45 0.05 -12.27
CA ASN A 120 -7.87 0.33 -12.13
C ASN A 120 -8.19 1.76 -11.65
N SER A 121 -7.17 2.53 -11.24
CA SER A 121 -7.37 3.89 -10.72
C SER A 121 -8.15 4.81 -11.65
N ILE A 122 -8.04 4.60 -12.97
CA ILE A 122 -8.77 5.36 -14.00
C ILE A 122 -10.29 5.20 -13.92
N TYR A 123 -10.78 4.11 -13.33
CA TYR A 123 -12.22 3.85 -13.17
C TYR A 123 -12.79 4.52 -11.91
N TYR A 124 -11.94 5.13 -11.09
CA TYR A 124 -12.32 5.78 -9.83
C TYR A 124 -11.84 7.23 -9.82
N GLU A 125 -12.41 8.07 -10.68
CA GLU A 125 -11.96 9.45 -10.95
C GLU A 125 -11.74 10.31 -9.69
N ASN A 126 -12.55 10.09 -8.65
CA ASN A 126 -12.47 10.86 -7.39
C ASN A 126 -11.71 10.14 -6.27
N SER A 127 -11.02 9.03 -6.56
CA SER A 127 -10.29 8.23 -5.58
C SER A 127 -8.79 8.32 -5.76
N TYR A 128 -8.11 8.66 -4.66
CA TYR A 128 -6.65 8.69 -4.50
C TYR A 128 -6.15 7.53 -3.63
N ALA A 129 -7.00 6.50 -3.45
CA ALA A 129 -6.64 5.24 -2.83
C ALA A 129 -5.37 4.65 -3.46
N LYS A 130 -4.51 4.10 -2.61
CA LYS A 130 -3.22 3.50 -3.01
C LYS A 130 -2.66 2.63 -1.90
N VAL A 131 -1.61 1.90 -2.23
CA VAL A 131 -0.77 1.17 -1.27
C VAL A 131 0.53 1.95 -1.04
N ILE A 132 0.88 2.09 0.23
CA ILE A 132 2.16 2.63 0.69
C ILE A 132 2.88 1.52 1.46
N PHE A 133 3.99 1.06 0.91
CA PHE A 133 4.90 0.14 1.56
C PHE A 133 5.91 0.88 2.42
N ILE A 134 6.13 0.41 3.64
CA ILE A 134 7.23 0.81 4.50
C ILE A 134 8.17 -0.39 4.62
N GLY A 135 9.39 -0.25 4.12
CA GLY A 135 10.33 -1.36 4.05
C GLY A 135 11.78 -0.93 3.97
N THR A 136 12.61 -1.79 3.41
CA THR A 136 14.05 -1.58 3.24
C THR A 136 14.39 -1.34 1.78
N VAL A 137 15.65 -1.02 1.49
CA VAL A 137 16.15 -0.86 0.11
C VAL A 137 15.81 -2.09 -0.75
N ASN A 138 15.88 -3.28 -0.16
CA ASN A 138 15.63 -4.55 -0.86
C ASN A 138 14.13 -4.81 -1.13
N THR A 139 13.23 -4.13 -0.42
CA THR A 139 11.78 -4.32 -0.57
C THR A 139 11.31 -4.01 -1.99
N ALA A 140 11.87 -2.99 -2.63
CA ALA A 140 11.52 -2.64 -4.01
C ALA A 140 11.82 -3.78 -4.98
N GLU A 141 13.04 -4.32 -4.90
CA GLU A 141 13.53 -5.37 -5.79
C GLU A 141 12.71 -6.64 -5.62
N LEU A 142 12.39 -7.03 -4.39
CA LEU A 142 11.57 -8.21 -4.11
C LEU A 142 10.14 -8.06 -4.66
N LEU A 143 9.50 -6.91 -4.46
CA LEU A 143 8.17 -6.65 -5.02
C LEU A 143 8.15 -6.65 -6.56
N TRP A 144 9.18 -6.10 -7.19
CA TRP A 144 9.31 -6.13 -8.65
C TRP A 144 9.65 -7.51 -9.19
N ASN A 145 10.43 -8.30 -8.46
CA ASN A 145 10.72 -9.67 -8.84
C ASN A 145 9.47 -10.54 -8.83
N ASP A 146 8.60 -10.36 -7.83
CA ASP A 146 7.32 -11.04 -7.79
C ASP A 146 6.37 -10.51 -8.89
N VAL A 147 6.30 -9.19 -9.09
CA VAL A 147 5.41 -8.55 -10.07
C VAL A 147 6.14 -7.45 -10.86
N GLN A 148 6.74 -7.82 -12.00
CA GLN A 148 7.62 -6.93 -12.80
C GLN A 148 6.93 -5.64 -13.26
N SER A 149 5.65 -5.72 -13.58
CA SER A 149 4.88 -4.56 -14.05
C SER A 149 4.67 -3.48 -12.98
N LEU A 150 4.86 -3.79 -11.68
CA LEU A 150 4.79 -2.81 -10.60
C LEU A 150 5.91 -1.76 -10.68
N LYS A 151 7.02 -2.06 -11.35
CA LYS A 151 8.18 -1.17 -11.47
C LYS A 151 7.85 0.21 -12.03
N SER A 152 6.99 0.30 -13.04
CA SER A 152 6.58 1.60 -13.62
C SER A 152 5.48 2.31 -12.81
N ARG A 153 4.87 1.61 -11.85
CA ARG A 153 3.68 2.03 -11.10
C ARG A 153 3.99 2.48 -9.68
N MET A 154 5.17 2.15 -9.17
CA MET A 154 5.61 2.46 -7.81
C MET A 154 6.71 3.51 -7.79
N ALA A 155 6.53 4.56 -6.99
CA ALA A 155 7.61 5.48 -6.61
C ALA A 155 8.38 4.89 -5.42
N THR A 156 9.71 4.86 -5.52
CA THR A 156 10.59 4.51 -4.41
C THR A 156 11.22 5.78 -3.84
N ILE A 157 11.02 6.03 -2.55
CA ILE A 157 11.45 7.26 -1.87
C ILE A 157 12.38 6.85 -0.73
N SER A 158 13.63 7.30 -0.82
CA SER A 158 14.59 7.18 0.28
C SER A 158 14.26 8.22 1.34
N ILE A 159 14.15 7.76 2.58
CA ILE A 159 14.06 8.57 3.79
C ILE A 159 15.39 8.43 4.52
#